data_AF-A0A1F3K1V8-F1
#
_entry.id   AF-A0A1F3K1V8-F1
#
_cell.length_a   1.000
_cell.length_b   1.000
_cell.length_c   1.000
_cell.angle_alpha   90.00
_cell.angle_beta   90.00
_cell.angle_gamma   90.00
#
_symmetry.space_group_name_H-M   'P 1'
#
loop_
_entity.id
_entity.type
_entity.pdbx_description
1 polymer ?
#
loop_
_entity_poly.entity_id
_entity_poly.type
_entity_poly.pdbx_seq_one_letter_code
_entity_poly.pdbx_strand_id
1 'polypeptide(L)'
;MYQRDFILRMIEMLGELIAGILGKIKKGEYQQASIALENAYYNFLKEDASFFRNLNKEELTEKLLVEHNYTHGHLEMLAELFCAEAELLLAKGNRSGSIAYFEKALLLFEFVSKDSRSFSLDKQSKIQIIMQKIAEANKPSL
;
A
#
# COMPACT_ATOMS: atom_id res chain seq x y z
N MET A 1 9.51 -23.14 6.58
CA MET A 1 8.63 -23.45 5.44
C MET A 1 7.27 -22.78 5.62
N TYR A 2 6.48 -23.17 6.65
CA TYR A 2 5.12 -22.67 6.88
C TYR A 2 4.92 -21.14 6.88
N GLN A 3 5.77 -20.36 7.56
CA GLN A 3 5.55 -18.91 7.66
C GLN A 3 5.77 -18.17 6.33
N ARG A 4 6.76 -18.61 5.52
CA ARG A 4 7.05 -18.01 4.22
C ARG A 4 5.90 -18.28 3.23
N ASP A 5 5.41 -19.52 3.22
CA ASP A 5 4.31 -19.93 2.35
C ASP A 5 3.00 -19.23 2.75
N PHE A 6 2.79 -19.02 4.06
CA PHE A 6 1.65 -18.28 4.58
C PHE A 6 1.66 -16.81 4.15
N ILE A 7 2.78 -16.11 4.31
CA ILE A 7 2.91 -14.71 3.89
C ILE A 7 2.75 -14.56 2.38
N LEU A 8 3.33 -15.47 1.58
CA LEU A 8 3.16 -15.44 0.13
C LEU A 8 1.69 -15.58 -0.28
N ARG A 9 0.97 -16.53 0.32
CA ARG A 9 -0.47 -16.69 0.09
C ARG A 9 -1.27 -15.44 0.49
N MET A 10 -0.89 -14.78 1.59
CA MET A 10 -1.53 -13.52 1.98
C MET A 10 -1.29 -12.42 0.94
N ILE A 11 -0.08 -12.32 0.39
CA ILE A 11 0.24 -11.35 -0.67
C ILE A 11 -0.60 -11.64 -1.94
N GLU A 12 -0.75 -12.91 -2.32
CA GLU A 12 -1.60 -13.31 -3.46
C GLU A 12 -3.07 -12.92 -3.23
N MET A 13 -3.63 -13.28 -2.06
CA MET A 13 -5.01 -12.93 -1.69
C MET A 13 -5.22 -11.42 -1.63
N LEU A 14 -4.23 -10.68 -1.15
CA LEU A 14 -4.27 -9.23 -1.14
C LEU A 14 -4.29 -8.67 -2.56
N GLY A 15 -3.48 -9.21 -3.48
CA GLY A 15 -3.46 -8.80 -4.88
C GLY A 15 -4.84 -8.92 -5.55
N GLU A 16 -5.55 -10.03 -5.32
CA GLU A 16 -6.92 -10.21 -5.81
C GLU A 16 -7.90 -9.20 -5.20
N LEU A 17 -7.79 -8.94 -3.89
CA LEU A 17 -8.62 -7.96 -3.20
C LEU A 17 -8.37 -6.54 -3.72
N ILE A 18 -7.11 -6.16 -3.90
CA ILE A 18 -6.71 -4.86 -4.46
C ILE A 18 -7.25 -4.70 -5.87
N ALA A 19 -7.16 -5.72 -6.73
CA ALA A 19 -7.75 -5.68 -8.07
C ALA A 19 -9.27 -5.42 -8.01
N GLY A 20 -9.97 -6.07 -7.06
CA GLY A 20 -11.38 -5.82 -6.80
C GLY A 20 -11.67 -4.37 -6.37
N ILE A 21 -10.88 -3.83 -5.44
CA ILE A 21 -10.99 -2.44 -4.96
C ILE A 21 -10.77 -1.46 -6.10
N LEU A 22 -9.72 -1.63 -6.90
CA LEU A 22 -9.44 -0.78 -8.06
C LEU A 22 -10.55 -0.86 -9.11
N GLY A 23 -11.15 -2.05 -9.30
CA GLY A 23 -12.33 -2.23 -10.15
C GLY A 23 -13.52 -1.39 -9.68
N LYS A 24 -13.76 -1.32 -8.36
CA LYS A 24 -14.81 -0.48 -7.76
C LYS A 24 -14.53 1.01 -7.93
N ILE A 25 -13.27 1.43 -7.73
CA ILE A 25 -12.84 2.81 -7.95
C ILE A 25 -13.11 3.24 -9.39
N LYS A 26 -12.73 2.42 -10.38
CA LYS A 26 -12.97 2.70 -11.80
C LYS A 26 -14.46 2.85 -12.15
N LYS A 27 -15.35 2.17 -11.42
CA LYS A 27 -16.81 2.26 -11.58
C LYS A 27 -17.45 3.42 -10.82
N GLY A 28 -16.68 4.20 -10.05
CA GLY A 28 -17.21 5.24 -9.17
C GLY A 28 -17.85 4.71 -7.88
N GLU A 29 -17.70 3.42 -7.56
CA GLU A 29 -18.25 2.78 -6.36
C GLU A 29 -17.40 3.08 -5.10
N TYR A 30 -17.13 4.37 -4.84
CA TYR A 30 -16.13 4.80 -3.87
C TYR A 30 -16.41 4.39 -2.43
N GLN A 31 -17.67 4.33 -2.03
CA GLN A 31 -18.05 3.90 -0.68
C GLN A 31 -17.74 2.40 -0.49
N GLN A 32 -18.05 1.57 -1.50
CA GLN A 32 -17.75 0.14 -1.44
C GLN A 32 -16.26 -0.13 -1.49
N ALA A 33 -15.51 0.64 -2.30
CA ALA A 33 -14.06 0.61 -2.31
C ALA A 33 -13.47 0.97 -0.93
N SER A 34 -14.00 2.02 -0.29
CA SER A 34 -13.57 2.44 1.05
C SER A 34 -13.82 1.34 2.08
N ILE A 35 -15.00 0.74 2.11
CA ILE A 35 -15.34 -0.35 3.06
C ILE A 35 -14.42 -1.56 2.85
N ALA A 36 -14.22 -1.96 1.59
CA ALA A 36 -13.33 -3.08 1.26
C ALA A 36 -11.89 -2.81 1.73
N LEU A 37 -11.44 -1.56 1.62
CA LEU A 37 -10.11 -1.14 2.03
C LEU A 37 -9.95 -1.10 3.56
N GLU A 38 -10.93 -0.58 4.30
CA GLU A 38 -10.97 -0.65 5.78
C GLU A 38 -10.87 -2.11 6.26
N ASN A 39 -11.67 -3.00 5.68
CA ASN A 39 -11.63 -4.43 6.02
C ASN A 39 -10.28 -5.07 5.69
N ALA A 40 -9.61 -4.62 4.63
CA ALA A 40 -8.33 -5.17 4.21
C ALA A 40 -7.22 -4.91 5.25
N TYR A 41 -7.16 -3.71 5.84
CA TYR A 41 -6.21 -3.44 6.92
C TYR A 41 -6.38 -4.41 8.08
N TYR A 42 -7.59 -4.54 8.59
CA TYR A 42 -7.85 -5.44 9.72
C TYR A 42 -7.57 -6.90 9.36
N ASN A 43 -8.00 -7.37 8.19
CA ASN A 43 -7.85 -8.76 7.80
C ASN A 43 -6.39 -9.18 7.63
N PHE A 44 -5.56 -8.34 7.02
CA PHE A 44 -4.18 -8.67 6.65
C PHE A 44 -3.13 -8.17 7.66
N LEU A 45 -3.39 -7.08 8.37
CA LEU A 45 -2.44 -6.45 9.28
C LEU A 45 -2.88 -6.44 10.75
N LYS A 46 -4.13 -6.86 11.03
CA LYS A 46 -4.69 -6.98 12.39
C LYS A 46 -4.84 -5.66 13.16
N GLU A 47 -4.72 -4.55 12.46
CA GLU A 47 -4.96 -3.20 12.97
C GLU A 47 -5.90 -2.47 12.01
N ASP A 48 -6.65 -1.50 12.52
CA ASP A 48 -7.55 -0.69 11.70
C ASP A 48 -6.79 0.29 10.81
N ALA A 49 -7.40 0.76 9.71
CA ALA A 49 -6.75 1.72 8.82
C ALA A 49 -6.27 2.96 9.58
N SER A 50 -7.07 3.47 10.53
CA SER A 50 -6.77 4.65 11.32
C SER A 50 -5.42 4.57 12.03
N PHE A 51 -5.01 3.40 12.50
CA PHE A 51 -3.69 3.18 13.09
C PHE A 51 -2.58 3.57 12.10
N PHE A 52 -2.58 2.98 10.90
CA PHE A 52 -1.55 3.23 9.88
C PHE A 52 -1.60 4.63 9.26
N ARG A 53 -2.80 5.21 9.15
CA ARG A 53 -2.99 6.56 8.63
C ARG A 53 -2.32 7.60 9.52
N ASN A 54 -2.37 7.38 10.84
CA ASN A 54 -1.80 8.28 11.84
C ASN A 54 -0.29 8.09 12.06
N LEU A 55 0.31 7.03 11.53
CA LEU A 55 1.76 6.84 11.59
C LEU A 55 2.49 7.88 10.73
N ASN A 56 3.55 8.45 11.29
CA ASN A 56 4.50 9.27 10.55
C ASN A 56 5.41 8.39 9.69
N LYS A 57 6.08 8.99 8.70
CA LYS A 57 6.90 8.25 7.73
C LYS A 57 8.02 7.45 8.41
N GLU A 58 8.59 7.98 9.48
CA GLU A 58 9.67 7.38 10.26
C GLU A 58 9.20 6.12 11.02
N GLU A 59 7.91 6.06 11.35
CA GLU A 59 7.30 4.96 12.10
C GLU A 59 6.87 3.79 11.21
N LEU A 60 6.81 3.99 9.88
CA LEU A 60 6.35 2.98 8.94
C LEU A 60 7.36 1.86 8.66
N THR A 61 8.62 2.00 9.10
CA THR A 61 9.69 1.05 8.74
C THR A 61 10.12 0.18 9.93
N GLU A 62 11.25 0.49 10.56
CA GLU A 62 11.86 -0.32 11.62
C GLU A 62 10.93 -0.45 12.83
N LYS A 63 10.16 0.60 13.15
CA LYS A 63 9.23 0.59 14.28
C LYS A 63 8.16 -0.50 14.14
N LEU A 64 7.55 -0.66 12.96
CA LEU A 64 6.58 -1.74 12.72
C LEU A 64 7.23 -3.13 12.82
N LEU A 65 8.48 -3.29 12.36
CA LEU A 65 9.19 -4.57 12.48
C LEU A 65 9.49 -4.93 13.94
N VAL A 66 9.99 -3.97 14.71
CA VAL A 66 10.50 -4.20 16.07
C VAL A 66 9.38 -4.21 17.11
N GLU A 67 8.42 -3.29 17.02
CA GLU A 67 7.39 -3.10 18.05
C GLU A 67 6.11 -3.89 17.76
N HIS A 68 5.80 -4.16 16.49
CA HIS A 68 4.56 -4.82 16.07
C HIS A 68 4.76 -6.24 15.53
N ASN A 69 5.97 -6.80 15.62
CA ASN A 69 6.33 -8.12 15.07
C ASN A 69 5.98 -8.28 13.59
N TYR A 70 6.02 -7.18 12.82
CA TYR A 70 5.78 -7.24 11.39
C TYR A 70 6.98 -7.86 10.67
N THR A 71 6.70 -8.31 9.45
CA THR A 71 7.70 -8.87 8.54
C THR A 71 7.76 -7.96 7.33
N HIS A 72 8.80 -8.10 6.51
CA HIS A 72 8.84 -7.40 5.22
C HIS A 72 7.62 -7.70 4.34
N GLY A 73 7.01 -8.88 4.47
CA GLY A 73 5.75 -9.18 3.79
C GLY A 73 4.56 -8.38 4.31
N HIS A 74 4.49 -8.13 5.62
CA HIS A 74 3.49 -7.21 6.20
C HIS A 74 3.69 -5.77 5.70
N LEU A 75 4.94 -5.31 5.60
CA LEU A 75 5.25 -3.99 5.04
C LEU A 75 4.91 -3.90 3.55
N GLU A 76 5.14 -4.97 2.79
CA GLU A 76 4.73 -5.04 1.38
C GLU A 76 3.20 -4.97 1.23
N MET A 77 2.47 -5.71 2.06
CA MET A 77 1.00 -5.63 2.10
C MET A 77 0.50 -4.22 2.47
N LEU A 78 1.13 -3.57 3.45
CA LEU A 78 0.80 -2.20 3.83
C LEU A 78 1.06 -1.21 2.67
N ALA A 79 2.15 -1.39 1.92
CA ALA A 79 2.48 -0.55 0.77
C ALA A 79 1.42 -0.66 -0.34
N GLU A 80 0.91 -1.87 -0.60
CA GLU A 80 -0.19 -2.10 -1.54
C GLU A 80 -1.50 -1.42 -1.09
N LEU A 81 -1.83 -1.51 0.19
CA LEU A 81 -3.01 -0.85 0.75
C LEU A 81 -2.92 0.68 0.63
N PHE A 82 -1.75 1.25 0.89
CA PHE A 82 -1.52 2.68 0.66
C PHE A 82 -1.62 3.07 -0.82
N CYS A 83 -1.18 2.23 -1.75
CA CYS A 83 -1.40 2.48 -3.18
C CYS A 83 -2.90 2.54 -3.50
N ALA A 84 -3.70 1.60 -2.99
CA ALA A 84 -5.14 1.60 -3.20
C ALA A 84 -5.84 2.82 -2.55
N GLU A 85 -5.39 3.28 -1.38
CA GLU A 85 -5.88 4.53 -0.78
C GLU A 85 -5.57 5.74 -1.66
N ALA A 86 -4.34 5.81 -2.16
CA ALA A 86 -3.92 6.89 -3.02
C ALA A 86 -4.76 6.96 -4.30
N GLU A 87 -5.07 5.81 -4.93
CA GLU A 87 -5.96 5.73 -6.09
C GLU A 87 -7.39 6.16 -5.75
N LEU A 88 -7.92 5.74 -4.60
CA LEU A 88 -9.26 6.14 -4.16
C LEU A 88 -9.35 7.65 -3.93
N LEU A 89 -8.34 8.25 -3.31
CA LEU A 89 -8.27 9.68 -3.06
C LEU A 89 -8.11 10.47 -4.36
N LEU A 90 -7.29 9.97 -5.28
CA LEU A 90 -7.13 10.58 -6.60
C LEU A 90 -8.44 10.59 -7.38
N ALA A 91 -9.17 9.48 -7.40
CA ALA A 91 -10.47 9.37 -8.05
C ALA A 91 -11.54 10.28 -7.41
N LYS A 92 -11.42 10.57 -6.10
CA LYS A 92 -12.25 11.55 -5.38
C LYS A 92 -11.78 13.00 -5.57
N GLY A 93 -10.73 13.25 -6.35
CA GLY A 93 -10.17 14.58 -6.59
C GLY A 93 -9.24 15.11 -5.50
N ASN A 94 -8.96 14.32 -4.45
CA ASN A 94 -8.02 14.69 -3.39
C ASN A 94 -6.58 14.33 -3.77
N ARG A 95 -5.98 15.16 -4.63
CA ARG A 95 -4.62 14.95 -5.14
C ARG A 95 -3.56 14.98 -4.04
N SER A 96 -3.63 15.94 -3.12
CA SER A 96 -2.64 16.06 -2.03
C SER A 96 -2.67 14.86 -1.10
N GLY A 97 -3.87 14.38 -0.74
CA GLY A 97 -4.04 13.15 0.02
C GLY A 97 -3.49 11.94 -0.73
N SER A 98 -3.79 11.85 -2.04
CA SER A 98 -3.25 10.77 -2.90
C SER A 98 -1.72 10.72 -2.89
N ILE A 99 -1.06 11.87 -3.09
CA ILE A 99 0.40 11.98 -3.06
C ILE A 99 0.95 11.53 -1.70
N ALA A 100 0.35 11.97 -0.60
CA ALA A 100 0.82 11.58 0.74
C ALA A 100 0.83 10.06 0.96
N TYR A 101 -0.19 9.34 0.47
CA TYR A 101 -0.22 7.88 0.56
C TYR A 101 0.72 7.20 -0.43
N PHE A 102 0.89 7.72 -1.66
CA PHE A 102 1.90 7.20 -2.57
C PHE A 102 3.31 7.35 -2.01
N GLU A 103 3.62 8.46 -1.33
CA GLU A 103 4.91 8.65 -0.67
C GLU A 103 5.12 7.64 0.47
N LYS A 104 4.09 7.35 1.26
CA LYS A 104 4.15 6.30 2.29
C LYS A 104 4.39 4.92 1.67
N ALA A 105 3.68 4.59 0.59
CA ALA A 105 3.86 3.33 -0.15
C ALA A 105 5.28 3.22 -0.74
N LEU A 106 5.78 4.29 -1.34
CA LEU A 106 7.13 4.35 -1.92
C LEU A 106 8.19 4.06 -0.85
N LEU A 107 8.10 4.71 0.30
CA LEU A 107 9.01 4.51 1.42
C LEU A 107 9.04 3.05 1.90
N LEU A 108 7.88 2.40 1.99
CA LEU A 108 7.79 0.99 2.36
C LEU A 108 8.41 0.08 1.30
N PHE A 109 8.07 0.28 0.03
CA PHE A 109 8.62 -0.53 -1.07
C PHE A 109 10.13 -0.39 -1.19
N GLU A 110 10.67 0.81 -1.04
CA GLU A 110 12.13 1.05 -1.03
C GLU A 110 12.79 0.35 0.16
N PHE A 111 12.19 0.44 1.34
CA PHE A 111 12.70 -0.22 2.54
C PHE A 111 12.77 -1.75 2.38
N VAL A 112 11.66 -2.38 1.96
CA VAL A 112 11.62 -3.84 1.77
C VAL A 112 12.48 -4.33 0.60
N SER A 113 12.73 -3.48 -0.40
CA SER A 113 13.59 -3.81 -1.55
C SER A 113 15.07 -3.79 -1.21
N LYS A 114 15.50 -2.93 -0.26
CA LYS A 114 16.89 -2.84 0.19
C LYS A 114 17.30 -4.05 1.05
N ASP A 115 16.37 -4.60 1.82
CA ASP A 115 16.64 -5.69 2.78
C ASP A 115 16.43 -7.09 2.14
N SER A 116 15.62 -7.21 1.08
CA SER A 116 15.44 -8.49 0.41
C SER A 116 16.72 -8.93 -0.32
N ARG A 117 17.39 -9.97 0.20
CA ARG A 117 18.53 -10.66 -0.46
C ARG A 117 18.23 -11.17 -1.89
N SER A 118 16.95 -11.20 -2.27
CA SER A 118 16.50 -11.42 -3.65
C SER A 118 16.04 -10.10 -4.25
N PHE A 119 16.80 -9.58 -5.20
CA PHE A 119 16.32 -8.56 -6.12
C PHE A 119 15.02 -9.04 -6.80
N SER A 120 13.89 -8.39 -6.53
CA SER A 120 12.62 -8.70 -7.19
C SER A 120 12.25 -7.58 -8.17
N LEU A 121 12.29 -7.90 -9.46
CA LEU A 121 11.92 -6.99 -10.56
C LEU A 121 10.52 -6.36 -10.38
N ASP A 122 9.60 -7.10 -9.75
CA ASP A 122 8.23 -6.63 -9.49
C ASP A 122 8.20 -5.41 -8.55
N LYS A 123 9.02 -5.42 -7.49
CA LYS A 123 9.10 -4.28 -6.55
C LYS A 123 9.70 -3.05 -7.19
N GLN A 124 10.73 -3.20 -8.02
CA GLN A 124 11.28 -2.06 -8.77
C GLN A 124 10.27 -1.47 -9.74
N SER A 125 9.53 -2.33 -10.44
CA SER A 125 8.44 -1.89 -11.32
C SER A 125 7.39 -1.08 -10.54
N LYS A 126 6.98 -1.56 -9.35
CA LYS A 126 6.05 -0.83 -8.47
C LYS A 126 6.59 0.52 -8.03
N ILE A 127 7.85 0.58 -7.59
CA ILE A 127 8.52 1.85 -7.23
C ILE A 127 8.45 2.84 -8.38
N GLN A 128 8.80 2.42 -9.60
CA GLN A 128 8.76 3.30 -10.78
C GLN A 128 7.34 3.78 -11.10
N ILE A 129 6.34 2.89 -11.01
CA ILE A 129 4.93 3.24 -11.22
C ILE A 129 4.48 4.29 -10.19
N ILE A 130 4.83 4.12 -8.91
CA ILE A 130 4.45 5.07 -7.85
C ILE A 130 5.12 6.42 -8.07
N MET A 131 6.41 6.44 -8.40
CA MET A 131 7.13 7.68 -8.73
C MET A 131 6.49 8.40 -9.91
N GLN A 132 6.09 7.68 -10.97
CA GLN A 132 5.38 8.25 -12.10
C GLN A 132 4.03 8.85 -11.68
N LYS A 133 3.25 8.14 -10.85
CA LYS A 133 1.96 8.62 -10.34
C LYS A 133 2.09 9.89 -9.50
N ILE A 134 3.11 9.96 -8.64
CA ILE A 134 3.41 11.18 -7.87
C ILE A 134 3.75 12.33 -8.83
N ALA A 135 4.60 12.09 -9.83
CA ALA A 135 4.97 13.11 -10.81
C ALA A 135 3.77 13.61 -11.62
N GLU A 136 2.87 12.71 -12.03
CA GLU A 136 1.63 13.05 -12.74
C GLU A 136 0.65 13.84 -11.87
N ALA A 137 0.46 13.44 -10.61
CA ALA A 137 -0.41 14.14 -9.67
C ALA A 137 0.09 15.56 -9.34
N ASN A 138 1.40 15.79 -9.41
CA ASN A 138 2.05 17.08 -9.21
C ASN A 138 2.02 18.01 -10.44
N LYS A 139 1.62 17.53 -11.63
CA LYS A 139 1.51 18.40 -12.80
C LYS A 139 0.34 19.39 -12.59
N PRO A 140 0.57 20.71 -12.80
CA PRO A 140 -0.53 21.67 -12.80
C PRO A 140 -1.51 21.29 -13.92
N SER A 141 -2.80 21.30 -13.60
CA SER A 141 -3.85 21.16 -14.61
C SER A 141 -3.69 22.33 -15.60
N LEU A 142 -3.46 22.02 -16.88
CA LEU A 142 -3.45 23.00 -17.97
C LEU A 142 -4.80 23.72 -18.09
#